data_AF-A0AAV8VAJ3-F1
#
_entry.id   AF-A0AAV8VAJ3-F1
#
_cell.length_a   1.000
_cell.length_b   1.000
_cell.length_c   1.000
_cell.angle_alpha   90.00
_cell.angle_beta   90.00
_cell.angle_gamma   90.00
#
_symmetry.space_group_name_H-M   'P 1'
#
loop_
_entity.id
_entity.type
_entity.pdbx_description
1 polymer ?
#
loop_
_entity_poly.entity_id
_entity_poly.type
_entity_poly.pdbx_seq_one_letter_code
_entity_poly.pdbx_strand_id
1 'polypeptide(L)'
;MATNTIDKFGRSGRTAANMRVEKYHRRPQAVGFKLTIDKNFDIQGKRMTNVGSPVEDSDCTTRKYVDKCIDKLVGDFTSTINSMQKLIETFKEENQASYEKSTEQVKKAIDDINARVTQSANTFRMVEARQDQAQSAVVDIERSKYVWTRAVKNKTASEVAKAMRGILNDANYAPRNCQSDQGLEFYNKSFKALMDQYGINHYSTYSTKKAAIVERVIKTIKNWLYKEFSSRGRYEWLSILPTITDQYNRRIHSTTKMRPIDVRPDTLIDAYNNPKIAPKKFKFKVGDVVRVSKYKGVFSRGFTPNWSNELFKIAKANITNPATYLLEDMEAKPILGCFYEYELQKTKYPDVYLIEKILRRSGNRVYVRWLGLPDSHNSWVNKADIIKT
;
A
#
# COMPACT_ATOMS: atom_id res chain seq x y z
N MET A 1 48.40 -9.86 77.78
CA MET A 1 48.14 -11.24 77.30
C MET A 1 49.30 -11.66 76.42
N ALA A 2 49.79 -12.87 76.63
CA ALA A 2 50.98 -13.45 76.01
C ALA A 2 50.89 -13.68 74.49
N THR A 3 52.02 -13.49 73.79
CA THR A 3 52.31 -14.18 72.54
C THR A 3 52.30 -15.68 72.80
N ASN A 4 51.23 -16.30 72.34
CA ASN A 4 51.18 -17.70 72.05
C ASN A 4 51.68 -17.87 70.60
N THR A 5 52.96 -17.55 70.36
CA THR A 5 53.64 -17.96 69.12
C THR A 5 53.74 -19.46 69.15
N ILE A 6 52.96 -20.05 68.25
CA ILE A 6 53.01 -21.43 67.88
C ILE A 6 54.13 -21.55 66.84
N ASP A 7 55.16 -22.34 67.11
CA ASP A 7 56.19 -22.64 66.12
C ASP A 7 55.63 -23.60 65.03
N LYS A 8 56.47 -23.98 64.05
CA LYS A 8 56.07 -24.83 62.91
C LYS A 8 55.52 -26.23 63.28
N PHE A 9 55.48 -26.60 64.56
CA PHE A 9 54.92 -27.84 65.10
C PHE A 9 53.75 -27.64 66.08
N GLY A 10 53.22 -26.43 66.23
CA GLY A 10 51.80 -26.33 66.54
C GLY A 10 51.37 -26.40 68.01
N ARG A 11 51.82 -25.51 68.94
CA ARG A 11 51.00 -24.89 70.03
C ARG A 11 51.85 -24.14 71.08
N SER A 12 51.20 -23.54 72.08
CA SER A 12 51.50 -22.18 72.56
C SER A 12 51.53 -21.97 74.09
N GLY A 13 52.27 -20.97 74.62
CA GLY A 13 52.06 -20.51 76.01
C GLY A 13 53.08 -19.56 76.66
N ARG A 14 52.86 -18.22 76.62
CA ARG A 14 53.24 -17.14 77.60
C ARG A 14 54.69 -17.05 78.15
N THR A 15 55.40 -15.91 78.23
CA THR A 15 55.11 -14.47 78.33
C THR A 15 56.45 -13.75 78.06
N ALA A 16 56.50 -12.68 77.26
CA ALA A 16 57.74 -11.90 77.10
C ALA A 16 57.50 -10.43 77.46
N ALA A 17 57.41 -10.17 78.77
CA ALA A 17 58.03 -8.97 79.29
C ALA A 17 59.56 -9.21 79.25
N ASN A 18 60.31 -8.32 78.57
CA ASN A 18 61.78 -8.28 78.43
C ASN A 18 62.35 -9.20 77.32
N MET A 19 63.26 -8.86 76.39
CA MET A 19 63.96 -7.64 75.96
C MET A 19 64.95 -8.01 74.80
N ARG A 20 65.19 -7.10 73.84
CA ARG A 20 66.45 -6.78 73.11
C ARG A 20 67.13 -7.75 72.11
N VAL A 21 67.84 -7.13 71.13
CA VAL A 21 68.48 -7.65 69.89
C VAL A 21 70.01 -7.43 69.92
N GLU A 22 70.83 -8.32 69.31
CA GLU A 22 72.19 -8.03 68.73
C GLU A 22 72.76 -9.19 67.83
N LYS A 23 73.80 -8.95 66.98
CA LYS A 23 74.29 -9.77 65.81
C LYS A 23 75.80 -10.14 65.85
N TYR A 24 76.31 -11.15 65.05
CA TYR A 24 77.55 -11.19 64.15
C TYR A 24 78.02 -12.60 63.56
N HIS A 25 79.11 -12.72 62.72
CA HIS A 25 79.41 -13.62 61.51
C HIS A 25 80.59 -14.74 61.51
N ARG A 26 80.85 -15.47 60.35
CA ARG A 26 81.40 -16.88 59.93
C ARG A 26 82.91 -17.23 59.53
N ARG A 27 83.30 -18.53 59.13
CA ARG A 27 84.48 -19.10 58.25
C ARG A 27 84.39 -20.58 57.56
N PRO A 28 85.29 -21.10 56.58
CA PRO A 28 85.11 -22.23 55.53
C PRO A 28 86.20 -23.40 55.29
N GLN A 29 86.32 -24.18 54.13
CA GLN A 29 85.85 -25.58 53.70
C GLN A 29 86.71 -26.32 52.54
N ALA A 30 86.44 -27.59 52.09
CA ALA A 30 87.18 -28.48 51.09
C ALA A 30 86.50 -28.80 49.69
N VAL A 31 87.15 -29.49 48.71
CA VAL A 31 86.87 -29.54 47.22
C VAL A 31 86.15 -30.81 46.65
N GLY A 32 85.20 -30.67 45.69
CA GLY A 32 84.43 -31.77 45.01
C GLY A 32 84.13 -31.56 43.48
N PHE A 33 83.31 -32.43 42.87
CA PHE A 33 82.93 -32.44 41.43
C PHE A 33 82.17 -31.18 40.98
N LYS A 34 82.25 -30.81 39.70
CA LYS A 34 81.51 -29.68 39.10
C LYS A 34 80.76 -30.08 37.84
N LEU A 35 79.57 -29.50 37.66
CA LEU A 35 78.75 -29.64 36.44
C LEU A 35 79.19 -28.60 35.40
N THR A 36 79.35 -29.00 34.15
CA THR A 36 79.67 -28.09 33.05
C THR A 36 78.42 -27.46 32.43
N ILE A 37 78.60 -26.39 31.66
CA ILE A 37 77.51 -25.63 30.98
C ILE A 37 76.70 -26.50 30.01
N ASP A 38 77.32 -27.49 29.39
CA ASP A 38 76.70 -28.49 28.52
C ASP A 38 76.15 -29.71 29.30
N LYS A 39 76.07 -29.62 30.63
CA LYS A 39 75.49 -30.59 31.57
C LYS A 39 76.22 -31.94 31.67
N ASN A 40 77.52 -31.99 31.45
CA ASN A 40 78.36 -33.16 31.74
C ASN A 40 79.09 -33.00 33.10
N PHE A 41 79.52 -34.11 33.71
CA PHE A 41 80.23 -34.11 34.99
C PHE A 41 81.75 -34.13 34.76
N ASP A 42 82.46 -33.21 35.41
CA ASP A 42 83.92 -33.11 35.37
C ASP A 42 84.53 -33.29 36.77
N ILE A 43 85.61 -34.07 36.82
CA ILE A 43 86.57 -34.04 37.91
C ILE A 43 87.98 -33.82 37.37
N GLN A 44 88.53 -32.65 37.67
CA GLN A 44 89.92 -32.29 37.35
C GLN A 44 90.27 -32.58 35.88
N GLY A 45 89.36 -32.29 34.95
CA GLY A 45 89.61 -32.42 33.51
C GLY A 45 89.40 -33.83 32.93
N LYS A 46 88.89 -34.79 33.70
CA LYS A 46 88.42 -36.09 33.18
C LYS A 46 86.88 -36.05 33.10
N ARG A 47 86.37 -36.02 31.88
CA ARG A 47 84.96 -35.75 31.57
C ARG A 47 84.18 -37.04 31.30
N MET A 48 83.07 -37.24 32.00
CA MET A 48 82.07 -38.27 31.64
C MET A 48 81.07 -37.67 30.65
N THR A 49 80.96 -38.26 29.46
CA THR A 49 80.06 -37.80 28.37
C THR A 49 79.23 -38.98 27.84
N ASN A 50 78.12 -38.71 27.12
CA ASN A 50 77.17 -39.69 26.58
C ASN A 50 76.37 -40.52 27.62
N VAL A 51 75.96 -39.91 28.73
CA VAL A 51 74.96 -40.56 29.62
C VAL A 51 73.58 -40.44 28.96
N GLY A 52 72.94 -41.56 28.68
CA GLY A 52 71.62 -41.62 28.02
C GLY A 52 70.49 -41.08 28.90
N SER A 53 69.31 -40.86 28.30
CA SER A 53 68.10 -40.58 29.08
C SER A 53 67.79 -41.78 29.98
N PRO A 54 67.40 -41.55 31.25
CA PRO A 54 67.10 -42.64 32.16
C PRO A 54 65.91 -43.43 31.64
N VAL A 55 66.13 -44.70 31.32
CA VAL A 55 65.10 -45.62 30.82
C VAL A 55 64.54 -46.41 31.99
N GLU A 56 65.41 -46.84 32.89
CA GLU A 56 65.10 -47.65 34.06
C GLU A 56 65.09 -46.79 35.34
N ASP A 57 64.34 -47.23 36.35
CA ASP A 57 64.22 -46.49 37.62
C ASP A 57 65.56 -46.39 38.38
N SER A 58 66.46 -47.34 38.16
CA SER A 58 67.79 -47.37 38.79
C SER A 58 68.85 -46.49 38.11
N ASP A 59 68.51 -45.82 37.00
CA ASP A 59 69.46 -44.96 36.28
C ASP A 59 69.85 -43.74 37.12
N CYS A 60 71.08 -43.22 36.90
CA CYS A 60 71.69 -42.16 37.71
C CYS A 60 70.84 -40.88 37.88
N THR A 61 69.84 -40.67 37.03
CA THR A 61 68.75 -39.71 37.24
C THR A 61 67.42 -40.45 37.12
N THR A 62 66.80 -40.88 38.21
CA THR A 62 65.58 -41.71 38.20
C THR A 62 64.49 -41.12 37.27
N ARG A 63 64.08 -41.86 36.23
CA ARG A 63 63.01 -41.51 35.26
C ARG A 63 61.75 -40.95 35.93
N LYS A 64 61.36 -41.59 37.04
CA LYS A 64 60.24 -41.18 37.90
C LYS A 64 60.26 -39.72 38.36
N TYR A 65 61.44 -39.14 38.58
CA TYR A 65 61.57 -37.72 38.94
C TYR A 65 61.23 -36.82 37.76
N VAL A 66 61.69 -37.16 36.56
CA VAL A 66 61.46 -36.39 35.33
C VAL A 66 59.98 -36.41 34.97
N ASP A 67 59.35 -37.59 34.98
CA ASP A 67 57.92 -37.74 34.67
C ASP A 67 57.06 -36.92 35.64
N LYS A 68 57.38 -36.96 36.94
CA LYS A 68 56.67 -36.14 37.95
C LYS A 68 56.80 -34.63 37.71
N CYS A 69 57.96 -34.16 37.26
CA CYS A 69 58.16 -32.76 36.91
C CYS A 69 57.34 -32.37 35.67
N ILE A 70 57.28 -33.26 34.67
CA ILE A 70 56.48 -33.04 33.45
C ILE A 70 54.99 -33.01 33.80
N ASP A 71 54.48 -33.99 34.55
CA ASP A 71 53.07 -34.05 34.95
C ASP A 71 52.64 -32.82 35.73
N LYS A 72 53.50 -32.33 36.64
CA LYS A 72 53.23 -31.10 37.38
C LYS A 72 53.14 -29.90 36.44
N LEU A 73 54.10 -29.77 35.52
CA LEU A 73 54.13 -28.66 34.57
C LEU A 73 52.89 -28.67 33.65
N VAL A 74 52.50 -29.85 33.15
CA VAL A 74 51.29 -30.03 32.33
C VAL A 74 50.03 -29.69 33.12
N GLY A 75 49.95 -30.10 34.39
CA GLY A 75 48.86 -29.74 35.30
C GLY A 75 48.74 -28.22 35.50
N ASP A 76 49.86 -27.54 35.74
CA ASP A 76 49.91 -26.08 35.93
C ASP A 76 49.42 -25.34 34.66
N PHE A 77 49.88 -25.75 33.47
CA PHE A 77 49.41 -25.17 32.20
C PHE A 77 47.93 -25.42 31.95
N THR A 78 47.44 -26.63 32.21
CA THR A 78 46.04 -26.99 32.01
C THR A 78 45.12 -26.15 32.91
N SER A 79 45.53 -25.95 34.18
CA SER A 79 44.76 -25.09 35.11
C SER A 79 44.67 -23.64 34.64
N THR A 80 45.75 -23.14 34.03
CA THR A 80 45.82 -21.78 33.49
C THR A 80 44.90 -21.62 32.27
N ILE A 81 44.92 -22.59 31.35
CA ILE A 81 44.06 -22.59 30.16
C ILE A 81 42.58 -22.60 30.55
N ASN A 82 42.19 -23.46 31.49
CA ASN A 82 40.81 -23.55 31.96
C ASN A 82 40.34 -22.23 32.60
N SER A 83 41.22 -21.55 33.33
CA SER A 83 40.93 -20.24 33.93
C SER A 83 40.72 -19.16 32.87
N MET A 84 41.54 -19.16 31.81
CA MET A 84 41.39 -18.24 30.69
C MET A 84 40.11 -18.49 29.89
N GLN A 85 39.75 -19.75 29.64
CA GLN A 85 38.52 -20.11 28.94
C GLN A 85 37.28 -19.62 29.69
N LYS A 86 37.25 -19.80 31.01
CA LYS A 86 36.15 -19.33 31.86
C LYS A 86 35.99 -17.81 31.81
N LEU A 87 37.10 -17.07 31.83
CA LEU A 87 37.10 -15.60 31.68
C LEU A 87 36.52 -15.15 30.34
N ILE A 88 36.88 -15.83 29.25
CA ILE A 88 36.34 -15.55 27.90
C ILE A 88 34.83 -15.77 27.86
N GLU A 89 34.34 -16.83 28.49
CA GLU A 89 32.92 -17.18 28.49
C GLU A 89 32.10 -16.16 29.30
N THR A 90 32.57 -15.77 30.49
CA THR A 90 31.95 -14.70 31.28
C THR A 90 31.90 -13.37 30.52
N PHE A 91 33.00 -13.00 29.83
CA PHE A 91 33.04 -11.77 29.04
C PHE A 91 32.05 -11.79 27.86
N LYS A 92 31.81 -12.96 27.25
CA LYS A 92 30.79 -13.12 26.20
C LYS A 92 29.39 -12.90 26.75
N GLU A 93 29.06 -13.52 27.88
CA GLU A 93 27.73 -13.42 28.50
C GLU A 93 27.40 -11.99 28.96
N GLU A 94 28.35 -11.29 29.59
CA GLU A 94 28.16 -9.92 30.08
C GLU A 94 27.86 -8.93 28.93
N ASN A 95 28.54 -9.09 27.79
CA ASN A 95 28.34 -8.20 26.64
C ASN A 95 27.10 -8.57 25.81
N GLN A 96 26.74 -9.85 25.74
CA GLN A 96 25.53 -10.33 25.06
C GLN A 96 24.27 -9.72 25.68
N ALA A 97 24.14 -9.76 27.01
CA ALA A 97 22.98 -9.21 27.72
C ALA A 97 22.86 -7.68 27.55
N SER A 98 23.99 -6.97 27.52
CA SER A 98 24.05 -5.52 27.28
C SER A 98 23.61 -5.16 25.85
N TYR A 99 24.05 -5.95 24.87
CA TYR A 99 23.66 -5.79 23.47
C TYR A 99 22.16 -6.04 23.29
N GLU A 100 21.63 -7.14 23.83
CA GLU A 100 20.21 -7.49 23.74
C GLU A 100 19.32 -6.40 24.38
N LYS A 101 19.67 -5.93 25.57
CA LYS A 101 18.93 -4.85 26.24
C LYS A 101 18.91 -3.55 25.42
N SER A 102 20.03 -3.19 24.81
CA SER A 102 20.14 -2.00 23.96
C SER A 102 19.31 -2.16 22.68
N THR A 103 19.33 -3.34 22.05
CA THR A 103 18.52 -3.61 20.86
C THR A 103 17.02 -3.57 21.15
N GLU A 104 16.59 -4.06 22.31
CA GLU A 104 15.18 -4.07 22.69
C GLU A 104 14.66 -2.64 22.98
N GLN A 105 15.49 -1.78 23.60
CA GLN A 105 15.17 -0.37 23.76
C GLN A 105 15.01 0.36 22.42
N VAL A 106 15.89 0.08 21.46
CA VAL A 106 15.79 0.66 20.11
C VAL A 106 14.55 0.16 19.36
N LYS A 107 14.22 -1.14 19.44
CA LYS A 107 12.98 -1.68 18.85
C LYS A 107 11.75 -1.00 19.42
N LYS A 108 11.65 -0.87 20.73
CA LYS A 108 10.53 -0.20 21.39
C LYS A 108 10.39 1.26 20.94
N ALA A 109 11.51 1.99 20.81
CA ALA A 109 11.50 3.36 20.30
C ALA A 109 11.03 3.44 18.83
N ILE A 110 11.43 2.49 17.99
CA ILE A 110 10.95 2.39 16.60
C ILE A 110 9.45 2.09 16.56
N ASP A 111 8.96 1.18 17.39
CA ASP A 111 7.53 0.84 17.47
C ASP A 111 6.68 2.03 17.94
N ASP A 112 7.16 2.79 18.93
CA ASP A 112 6.50 4.02 19.38
C ASP A 112 6.45 5.08 18.27
N ILE A 113 7.53 5.25 17.50
CA ILE A 113 7.56 6.16 16.34
C ILE A 113 6.56 5.70 15.29
N ASN A 114 6.55 4.41 14.94
CA ASN A 114 5.63 3.83 13.97
C ASN A 114 4.17 3.98 14.39
N ALA A 115 3.86 3.81 15.69
CA ALA A 115 2.53 4.02 16.24
C ALA A 115 2.10 5.50 16.10
N ARG A 116 3.00 6.46 16.42
CA ARG A 116 2.72 7.90 16.28
C ARG A 116 2.54 8.33 14.82
N VAL A 117 3.33 7.79 13.90
CA VAL A 117 3.19 8.01 12.45
C VAL A 117 1.87 7.44 11.95
N THR A 118 1.50 6.24 12.38
CA THR A 118 0.22 5.59 12.02
C THR A 118 -0.97 6.39 12.56
N GLN A 119 -0.88 6.87 13.80
CA GLN A 119 -1.90 7.71 14.41
C GLN A 119 -2.05 9.04 13.64
N SER A 120 -0.94 9.70 13.30
CA SER A 120 -0.94 10.92 12.47
C SER A 120 -1.49 10.68 11.07
N ALA A 121 -1.13 9.58 10.44
CA ALA A 121 -1.64 9.21 9.13
C ALA A 121 -3.16 8.93 9.18
N ASN A 122 -3.64 8.32 10.27
CA ASN A 122 -5.07 8.07 10.47
C ASN A 122 -5.83 9.35 10.77
N THR A 123 -5.32 10.28 11.59
CA THR A 123 -5.95 11.60 11.76
C THR A 123 -5.94 12.40 10.46
N PHE A 124 -4.86 12.35 9.68
CA PHE A 124 -4.80 12.98 8.36
C PHE A 124 -5.85 12.39 7.40
N ARG A 125 -5.94 11.06 7.30
CA ARG A 125 -6.99 10.38 6.51
C ARG A 125 -8.40 10.70 7.00
N MET A 126 -8.61 10.85 8.31
CA MET A 126 -9.91 11.21 8.89
C MET A 126 -10.28 12.68 8.62
N VAL A 127 -9.30 13.60 8.60
CA VAL A 127 -9.50 15.01 8.21
C VAL A 127 -9.77 15.11 6.71
N GLU A 128 -9.01 14.38 5.89
CA GLU A 128 -9.23 14.25 4.45
C GLU A 128 -10.63 13.68 4.15
N ALA A 129 -11.03 12.60 4.83
CA ALA A 129 -12.36 11.98 4.70
C ALA A 129 -13.50 12.89 5.18
N ARG A 130 -13.30 13.72 6.23
CA ARG A 130 -14.29 14.70 6.69
C ARG A 130 -14.40 15.91 5.75
N GLN A 131 -13.33 16.27 5.04
CA GLN A 131 -13.35 17.37 4.07
C GLN A 131 -13.87 16.93 2.70
N ASP A 132 -13.67 15.68 2.30
CA ASP A 132 -14.34 15.06 1.15
C ASP A 132 -15.87 14.93 1.33
N GLN A 133 -16.36 14.96 2.57
CA GLN A 133 -17.80 14.99 2.87
C GLN A 133 -18.46 16.35 2.68
N ALA A 134 -17.68 17.43 2.67
CA ALA A 134 -18.20 18.77 2.44
C ALA A 134 -18.24 18.98 0.92
N GLN A 135 -19.41 18.74 0.35
CA GLN A 135 -19.55 18.61 -1.09
C GLN A 135 -20.04 19.90 -1.70
N SER A 136 -19.59 20.19 -2.92
CA SER A 136 -20.08 21.34 -3.67
C SER A 136 -21.09 20.89 -4.72
N ALA A 137 -22.26 21.53 -4.72
CA ALA A 137 -23.12 21.53 -5.90
C ALA A 137 -22.52 22.49 -6.91
N VAL A 138 -22.13 21.97 -8.06
CA VAL A 138 -21.61 22.74 -9.19
C VAL A 138 -22.63 22.66 -10.30
N VAL A 139 -23.17 23.82 -10.68
CA VAL A 139 -24.10 23.94 -11.80
C VAL A 139 -23.41 24.71 -12.90
N ASP A 140 -23.29 24.09 -14.07
CA ASP A 140 -22.72 24.70 -15.28
C ASP A 140 -23.84 25.04 -16.27
N ILE A 141 -23.70 26.18 -16.94
CA ILE A 141 -24.61 26.65 -17.97
C ILE A 141 -23.97 26.38 -19.33
N GLU A 142 -24.45 25.35 -20.02
CA GLU A 142 -23.74 24.74 -21.17
C GLU A 142 -23.33 25.72 -22.27
N ARG A 143 -24.13 26.76 -22.55
CA ARG A 143 -23.83 27.73 -23.63
C ARG A 143 -22.73 28.72 -23.23
N SER A 144 -22.77 29.27 -22.02
CA SER A 144 -21.76 30.25 -21.56
C SER A 144 -20.56 29.61 -20.89
N LYS A 145 -20.68 28.35 -20.45
CA LYS A 145 -19.78 27.70 -19.49
C LYS A 145 -19.68 28.46 -18.16
N TYR A 146 -20.71 29.24 -17.85
CA TYR A 146 -20.77 29.97 -16.59
C TYR A 146 -21.12 29.00 -15.47
N VAL A 147 -20.36 29.06 -14.39
CA VAL A 147 -20.48 28.12 -13.29
C VAL A 147 -20.97 28.81 -12.03
N TRP A 148 -21.97 28.19 -11.41
CA TRP A 148 -22.41 28.47 -10.06
C TRP A 148 -21.92 27.36 -9.13
N THR A 149 -21.41 27.75 -7.97
CA THR A 149 -21.01 26.81 -6.92
C THR A 149 -21.76 27.10 -5.63
N ARG A 150 -22.11 26.03 -4.91
CA ARG A 150 -22.69 26.08 -3.57
C ARG A 150 -22.08 24.99 -2.71
N ALA A 151 -21.68 25.34 -1.49
CA ALA A 151 -21.28 24.35 -0.51
C ALA A 151 -22.53 23.70 0.10
N VAL A 152 -22.51 22.38 0.22
CA VAL A 152 -23.60 21.55 0.73
C VAL A 152 -23.04 20.65 1.82
N LYS A 153 -23.76 20.55 2.95
CA LYS A 153 -23.30 19.77 4.10
C LYS A 153 -23.39 18.26 3.89
N ASN A 154 -24.37 17.81 3.11
CA ASN A 154 -24.60 16.40 2.80
C ASN A 154 -25.30 16.23 1.44
N LYS A 155 -25.23 15.02 0.85
CA LYS A 155 -25.91 14.66 -0.42
C LYS A 155 -27.43 14.47 -0.29
N THR A 156 -28.04 14.97 0.76
CA THR A 156 -29.48 14.73 0.90
C THR A 156 -30.23 15.49 -0.17
N ALA A 157 -31.27 14.85 -0.70
CA ALA A 157 -32.18 15.43 -1.68
C ALA A 157 -32.64 16.87 -1.32
N SER A 158 -32.92 17.11 -0.03
CA SER A 158 -33.39 18.40 0.48
C SER A 158 -32.31 19.48 0.37
N GLU A 159 -31.09 19.19 0.81
CA GLU A 159 -29.98 20.14 0.77
C GLU A 159 -29.56 20.48 -0.67
N VAL A 160 -29.55 19.49 -1.57
CA VAL A 160 -29.26 19.71 -3.00
C VAL A 160 -30.37 20.55 -3.66
N ALA A 161 -31.64 20.28 -3.37
CA ALA A 161 -32.74 21.10 -3.87
C ALA A 161 -32.68 22.55 -3.33
N LYS A 162 -32.30 22.74 -2.06
CA LYS A 162 -32.09 24.06 -1.47
C LYS A 162 -30.94 24.81 -2.14
N ALA A 163 -29.81 24.14 -2.38
CA ALA A 163 -28.68 24.72 -3.11
C ALA A 163 -29.07 25.12 -4.53
N MET A 164 -29.78 24.25 -5.26
CA MET A 164 -30.26 24.51 -6.61
C MET A 164 -31.23 25.69 -6.66
N ARG A 165 -32.17 25.77 -5.71
CA ARG A 165 -33.08 26.92 -5.58
C ARG A 165 -32.30 28.22 -5.38
N GLY A 166 -31.27 28.21 -4.52
CA GLY A 166 -30.40 29.37 -4.32
C GLY A 166 -29.63 29.77 -5.58
N ILE A 167 -29.23 28.81 -6.41
CA ILE A 167 -28.57 29.10 -7.70
C ILE A 167 -29.57 29.69 -8.70
N LEU A 168 -30.78 29.14 -8.81
CA LEU A 168 -31.82 29.66 -9.70
C LEU A 168 -32.22 31.10 -9.34
N ASN A 169 -32.29 31.40 -8.04
CA ASN A 169 -32.54 32.75 -7.55
C ASN A 169 -31.41 33.72 -7.93
N ASP A 170 -30.16 33.35 -7.68
CA ASP A 170 -28.99 34.20 -8.01
C ASP A 170 -28.81 34.40 -9.52
N ALA A 171 -29.08 33.35 -10.31
CA ALA A 171 -29.03 33.43 -11.75
C ALA A 171 -30.12 34.36 -12.31
N ASN A 172 -31.22 34.55 -11.58
CA ASN A 172 -32.39 35.30 -12.01
C ASN A 172 -32.96 34.84 -13.36
N TYR A 173 -32.79 33.55 -13.68
CA TYR A 173 -33.40 32.89 -14.82
C TYR A 173 -33.47 31.37 -14.59
N ALA A 174 -34.42 30.71 -15.24
CA ALA A 174 -34.56 29.25 -15.21
C ALA A 174 -34.17 28.64 -16.56
N PRO A 175 -33.29 27.62 -16.60
CA PRO A 175 -32.96 26.92 -17.84
C PRO A 175 -34.16 26.07 -18.28
N ARG A 176 -34.36 25.94 -19.59
CA ARG A 176 -35.42 25.06 -20.14
C ARG A 176 -35.18 23.59 -19.82
N ASN A 177 -33.91 23.19 -19.77
CA ASN A 177 -33.45 21.82 -19.67
C ASN A 177 -32.38 21.72 -18.58
N CYS A 178 -32.47 20.71 -17.72
CA CYS A 178 -31.46 20.39 -16.72
C CYS A 178 -31.04 18.93 -16.88
N GLN A 179 -29.75 18.71 -17.17
CA GLN A 179 -29.17 17.38 -17.28
C GLN A 179 -28.41 17.03 -16.00
N SER A 180 -28.73 15.88 -15.39
CA SER A 180 -27.96 15.32 -14.28
C SER A 180 -27.59 13.85 -14.52
N ASP A 181 -26.76 13.29 -13.65
CA ASP A 181 -26.64 11.85 -13.52
C ASP A 181 -27.89 11.25 -12.85
N GLN A 182 -27.91 9.93 -12.67
CA GLN A 182 -29.01 9.20 -12.04
C GLN A 182 -28.86 9.13 -10.51
N GLY A 183 -28.14 10.08 -9.91
CA GLY A 183 -28.02 10.19 -8.47
C GLY A 183 -29.38 10.34 -7.78
N LEU A 184 -29.53 9.67 -6.64
CA LEU A 184 -30.75 9.76 -5.81
C LEU A 184 -30.95 11.17 -5.25
N GLU A 185 -29.87 11.95 -5.16
CA GLU A 185 -29.90 13.37 -4.82
C GLU A 185 -30.67 14.24 -5.84
N PHE A 186 -30.79 13.79 -7.09
CA PHE A 186 -31.54 14.48 -8.16
C PHE A 186 -32.88 13.81 -8.45
N TYR A 187 -32.96 12.48 -8.37
CA TYR A 187 -34.19 11.72 -8.64
C TYR A 187 -35.01 11.49 -7.38
N ASN A 188 -35.63 12.56 -6.87
CA ASN A 188 -36.49 12.53 -5.68
C ASN A 188 -37.67 13.52 -5.79
N LYS A 189 -38.64 13.38 -4.89
CA LYS A 189 -39.86 14.21 -4.88
C LYS A 189 -39.57 15.71 -4.71
N SER A 190 -38.62 16.07 -3.85
CA SER A 190 -38.31 17.48 -3.55
C SER A 190 -37.64 18.19 -4.72
N PHE A 191 -36.66 17.54 -5.35
CA PHE A 191 -35.96 18.06 -6.52
C PHE A 191 -36.90 18.13 -7.73
N LYS A 192 -37.72 17.09 -7.95
CA LYS A 192 -38.76 17.10 -8.99
C LYS A 192 -39.75 18.26 -8.81
N ALA A 193 -40.28 18.46 -7.60
CA ALA A 193 -41.17 19.58 -7.31
C ALA A 193 -40.53 20.95 -7.58
N LEU A 194 -39.22 21.10 -7.31
CA LEU A 194 -38.48 22.31 -7.65
C LEU A 194 -38.37 22.49 -9.17
N MET A 195 -38.02 21.44 -9.92
CA MET A 195 -37.93 21.51 -11.38
C MET A 195 -39.28 21.86 -12.00
N ASP A 196 -40.36 21.22 -11.54
CA ASP A 196 -41.73 21.49 -11.96
C ASP A 196 -42.14 22.94 -11.64
N GLN A 197 -41.80 23.45 -10.44
CA GLN A 197 -42.07 24.83 -10.03
C GLN A 197 -41.46 25.88 -10.98
N TYR A 198 -40.25 25.61 -11.47
CA TYR A 198 -39.54 26.51 -12.38
C TYR A 198 -39.74 26.16 -13.87
N GLY A 199 -40.60 25.17 -14.19
CA GLY A 199 -40.85 24.73 -15.57
C GLY A 199 -39.61 24.13 -16.26
N ILE A 200 -38.71 23.52 -15.48
CA ILE A 200 -37.45 22.96 -15.96
C ILE A 200 -37.65 21.48 -16.33
N ASN A 201 -37.31 21.11 -17.56
CA ASN A 201 -37.28 19.70 -17.96
C ASN A 201 -36.00 19.03 -17.44
N HIS A 202 -36.13 18.25 -16.38
CA HIS A 202 -35.03 17.49 -15.77
C HIS A 202 -34.91 16.09 -16.39
N TYR A 203 -33.73 15.75 -16.91
CA TYR A 203 -33.48 14.45 -17.51
C TYR A 203 -32.06 13.94 -17.22
N SER A 204 -31.85 12.64 -17.43
CA SER A 204 -30.54 12.02 -17.47
C SER A 204 -30.40 11.28 -18.80
N THR A 205 -29.20 11.29 -19.38
CA THR A 205 -28.89 10.41 -20.52
C THR A 205 -28.56 9.02 -19.99
N TYR A 206 -28.28 8.00 -20.82
CA TYR A 206 -27.92 6.62 -20.41
C TYR A 206 -26.49 6.20 -20.81
N SER A 207 -25.63 7.14 -21.21
CA SER A 207 -24.22 6.90 -21.58
C SER A 207 -23.25 6.79 -20.37
N THR A 208 -22.03 6.30 -20.55
CA THR A 208 -20.96 6.38 -19.53
C THR A 208 -20.38 7.80 -19.38
N LYS A 209 -20.60 8.70 -20.35
CA LYS A 209 -19.99 10.05 -20.42
C LYS A 209 -20.96 11.21 -20.15
N LYS A 210 -22.08 10.96 -19.46
CA LYS A 210 -23.26 11.86 -19.39
C LYS A 210 -22.96 13.26 -18.85
N ALA A 211 -21.99 13.39 -17.94
CA ALA A 211 -21.71 14.63 -17.23
C ALA A 211 -20.29 15.17 -17.54
N ALA A 212 -19.71 14.82 -18.70
CA ALA A 212 -18.31 15.12 -19.01
C ALA A 212 -17.94 16.62 -18.93
N ILE A 213 -18.89 17.51 -19.22
CA ILE A 213 -18.67 18.97 -19.09
C ILE A 213 -18.52 19.33 -17.61
N VAL A 214 -19.53 19.00 -16.79
CA VAL A 214 -19.53 19.26 -15.34
C VAL A 214 -18.35 18.58 -14.65
N GLU A 215 -18.00 17.35 -15.01
CA GLU A 215 -16.81 16.65 -14.50
C GLU A 215 -15.51 17.42 -14.79
N ARG A 216 -15.37 17.99 -15.99
CA ARG A 216 -14.21 18.80 -16.36
C ARG A 216 -14.15 20.11 -15.57
N VAL A 217 -15.30 20.73 -15.33
CA VAL A 217 -15.41 21.91 -14.46
C VAL A 217 -14.99 21.56 -13.04
N ILE A 218 -15.56 20.50 -12.46
CA ILE A 218 -15.24 20.01 -11.11
C ILE A 218 -13.74 19.75 -10.98
N LYS A 219 -13.14 19.05 -11.96
CA LYS A 219 -11.68 18.81 -11.98
C LYS A 219 -10.88 20.11 -11.97
N THR A 220 -11.31 21.12 -12.72
CA THR A 220 -10.63 22.42 -12.80
C THR A 220 -10.70 23.17 -11.47
N ILE A 221 -11.91 23.26 -10.89
CA ILE A 221 -12.13 23.91 -9.59
C ILE A 221 -11.32 23.21 -8.49
N LYS A 222 -11.35 21.86 -8.43
CA LYS A 222 -10.55 21.08 -7.50
C LYS A 222 -9.06 21.39 -7.65
N ASN A 223 -8.53 21.37 -8.87
CA ASN A 223 -7.11 21.66 -9.10
C ASN A 223 -6.70 23.06 -8.60
N TRP A 224 -7.58 24.06 -8.69
CA TRP A 224 -7.28 25.40 -8.18
C TRP A 224 -7.39 25.47 -6.65
N LEU A 225 -8.40 24.79 -6.08
CA LEU A 225 -8.51 24.62 -4.63
C LEU A 225 -7.25 24.00 -4.04
N TYR A 226 -6.73 22.93 -4.62
CA TYR A 226 -5.52 22.28 -4.14
C TYR A 226 -4.28 23.18 -4.21
N LYS A 227 -4.17 24.04 -5.24
CA LYS A 227 -3.10 25.04 -5.32
C LYS A 227 -3.21 26.07 -4.19
N GLU A 228 -4.41 26.56 -3.91
CA GLU A 228 -4.67 27.46 -2.78
C GLU A 228 -4.38 26.80 -1.43
N PHE A 229 -4.71 25.51 -1.26
CA PHE A 229 -4.38 24.77 -0.04
C PHE A 229 -2.88 24.68 0.18
N SER A 230 -2.11 24.37 -0.88
CA SER A 230 -0.64 24.34 -0.82
C SER A 230 -0.06 25.71 -0.48
N SER A 231 -0.60 26.79 -1.04
CA SER A 231 -0.13 28.15 -0.77
C SER A 231 -0.43 28.62 0.65
N ARG A 232 -1.56 28.22 1.24
CA ARG A 232 -2.02 28.69 2.56
C ARG A 232 -1.59 27.78 3.70
N GLY A 233 -1.18 26.55 3.43
CA GLY A 233 -0.87 25.54 4.44
C GLY A 233 -2.09 25.02 5.22
N ARG A 234 -3.31 25.29 4.75
CA ARG A 234 -4.57 24.84 5.37
C ARG A 234 -5.60 24.44 4.32
N TYR A 235 -6.41 23.43 4.64
CA TYR A 235 -7.43 22.86 3.75
C TYR A 235 -8.83 23.50 3.95
N GLU A 236 -8.87 24.80 4.23
CA GLU A 236 -10.12 25.53 4.42
C GLU A 236 -10.67 25.97 3.05
N TRP A 237 -11.70 25.28 2.55
CA TRP A 237 -12.18 25.50 1.18
C TRP A 237 -13.43 26.38 1.09
N LEU A 238 -14.24 26.45 2.14
CA LEU A 238 -15.53 27.18 2.14
C LEU A 238 -15.36 28.67 1.85
N SER A 239 -14.35 29.30 2.46
CA SER A 239 -14.05 30.73 2.27
C SER A 239 -13.40 31.03 0.91
N ILE A 240 -12.78 30.03 0.27
CA ILE A 240 -12.03 30.18 -0.98
C ILE A 240 -12.89 29.87 -2.20
N LEU A 241 -13.91 29.02 -2.06
CA LEU A 241 -14.77 28.57 -3.16
C LEU A 241 -15.39 29.74 -3.96
N PRO A 242 -15.95 30.80 -3.35
CA PRO A 242 -16.50 31.93 -4.11
C PRO A 242 -15.44 32.62 -4.98
N THR A 243 -14.23 32.84 -4.43
CA THR A 243 -13.11 33.47 -5.15
C THR A 243 -12.67 32.63 -6.35
N ILE A 244 -12.55 31.31 -6.19
CA ILE A 244 -12.18 30.41 -7.29
C ILE A 244 -13.27 30.37 -8.37
N THR A 245 -14.54 30.44 -7.96
CA THR A 245 -15.67 30.45 -8.88
C THR A 245 -15.70 31.73 -9.72
N ASP A 246 -15.50 32.89 -9.08
CA ASP A 246 -15.38 34.18 -9.78
C ASP A 246 -14.17 34.19 -10.74
N GLN A 247 -13.02 33.68 -10.29
CA GLN A 247 -11.84 33.54 -11.14
C GLN A 247 -12.10 32.65 -12.36
N TYR A 248 -12.87 31.56 -12.19
CA TYR A 248 -13.24 30.67 -13.28
C TYR A 248 -14.11 31.37 -14.32
N ASN A 249 -15.11 32.13 -13.86
CA ASN A 249 -16.05 32.86 -14.71
C ASN A 249 -15.42 34.08 -15.41
N ARG A 250 -14.32 34.64 -14.87
CA ARG A 250 -13.56 35.75 -15.47
C ARG A 250 -12.39 35.31 -16.35
N ARG A 251 -12.09 34.02 -16.44
CA ARG A 251 -11.01 33.52 -17.29
C ARG A 251 -11.50 33.30 -18.71
N ILE A 252 -10.69 33.65 -19.71
CA ILE A 252 -10.98 33.29 -21.11
C ILE A 252 -10.87 31.77 -21.27
N HIS A 253 -11.91 31.12 -21.77
CA HIS A 253 -11.91 29.69 -22.05
C HIS A 253 -11.50 29.41 -23.48
N SER A 254 -10.70 28.36 -23.70
CA SER A 254 -10.19 28.03 -25.04
C SER A 254 -11.29 27.61 -26.03
N THR A 255 -12.41 27.06 -25.53
CA THR A 255 -13.56 26.62 -26.32
C THR A 255 -14.42 27.78 -26.81
N THR A 256 -14.77 28.71 -25.92
CA THR A 256 -15.64 29.86 -26.25
C THR A 256 -14.85 31.07 -26.74
N LYS A 257 -13.53 31.10 -26.52
CA LYS A 257 -12.63 32.25 -26.74
C LYS A 257 -13.04 33.52 -25.98
N MET A 258 -13.93 33.38 -24.99
CA MET A 258 -14.48 34.45 -24.18
C MET A 258 -14.48 34.08 -22.71
N ARG A 259 -14.65 35.07 -21.83
CA ARG A 259 -14.90 34.84 -20.40
C ARG A 259 -16.35 34.41 -20.23
N PRO A 260 -16.67 33.35 -19.46
CA PRO A 260 -18.05 32.94 -19.23
C PRO A 260 -18.99 34.06 -18.77
N ILE A 261 -18.49 35.00 -17.97
CA ILE A 261 -19.27 36.15 -17.47
C ILE A 261 -19.68 37.15 -18.57
N ASP A 262 -18.97 37.19 -19.69
CA ASP A 262 -19.27 38.10 -20.81
C ASP A 262 -20.22 37.46 -21.83
N VAL A 263 -20.51 36.16 -21.72
CA VAL A 263 -21.35 35.47 -22.70
C VAL A 263 -22.81 35.83 -22.47
N ARG A 264 -23.43 36.40 -23.50
CA ARG A 264 -24.85 36.75 -23.53
C ARG A 264 -25.63 35.79 -24.44
N PRO A 265 -26.97 35.73 -24.34
CA PRO A 265 -27.78 34.85 -25.20
C PRO A 265 -27.54 35.06 -26.70
N ASP A 266 -27.36 36.31 -27.11
CA ASP A 266 -27.09 36.77 -28.48
C ASP A 266 -25.64 36.59 -28.93
N THR A 267 -24.72 36.23 -28.02
CA THR A 267 -23.31 36.04 -28.36
C THR A 267 -23.14 34.84 -29.31
N LEU A 268 -22.61 35.10 -30.50
CA LEU A 268 -22.23 34.05 -31.44
C LEU A 268 -20.96 33.36 -30.93
N ILE A 269 -21.07 32.09 -30.58
CA ILE A 269 -19.94 31.26 -30.18
C ILE A 269 -19.71 30.25 -31.29
N ASP A 270 -18.60 30.41 -32.01
CA ASP A 270 -18.23 29.59 -33.18
C ASP A 270 -18.23 28.08 -32.87
N ALA A 271 -17.83 27.71 -31.65
CA ALA A 271 -17.82 26.33 -31.19
C ALA A 271 -19.21 25.66 -31.19
N TYR A 272 -20.29 26.44 -31.06
CA TYR A 272 -21.66 25.95 -31.07
C TYR A 272 -22.37 26.19 -32.41
N ASN A 273 -21.90 27.16 -33.21
CA ASN A 273 -22.55 27.54 -34.48
C ASN A 273 -22.13 26.68 -35.67
N ASN A 274 -20.93 26.10 -35.65
CA ASN A 274 -20.44 25.19 -36.69
C ASN A 274 -20.18 23.78 -36.14
N PRO A 275 -21.21 23.07 -35.59
CA PRO A 275 -21.01 21.66 -35.31
C PRO A 275 -20.75 20.98 -36.66
N LYS A 276 -19.53 20.46 -36.85
CA LYS A 276 -19.16 19.67 -38.03
C LYS A 276 -19.93 18.34 -37.98
N ILE A 277 -21.24 18.37 -38.21
CA ILE A 277 -22.09 17.19 -38.36
C ILE A 277 -21.96 16.78 -39.83
N ALA A 278 -20.78 16.28 -40.19
CA ALA A 278 -20.68 15.57 -41.46
C ALA A 278 -21.55 14.31 -41.35
N PRO A 279 -22.35 13.96 -42.39
CA PRO A 279 -23.02 12.66 -42.43
C PRO A 279 -21.95 11.58 -42.48
N LYS A 280 -21.57 11.07 -41.31
CA LYS A 280 -20.56 10.01 -41.20
C LYS A 280 -21.23 8.71 -41.63
N LYS A 281 -20.58 7.95 -42.51
CA LYS A 281 -21.05 6.62 -42.90
C LYS A 281 -21.16 5.76 -41.64
N PHE A 282 -22.37 5.32 -41.30
CA PHE A 282 -22.57 4.40 -40.19
C PHE A 282 -21.83 3.09 -40.44
N LYS A 283 -21.02 2.66 -39.48
CA LYS A 283 -20.30 1.38 -39.53
C LYS A 283 -21.25 0.19 -39.48
N PHE A 284 -22.31 0.31 -38.69
CA PHE A 284 -23.30 -0.74 -38.51
C PHE A 284 -24.64 -0.34 -39.12
N LYS A 285 -25.42 -1.33 -39.57
CA LYS A 285 -26.73 -1.14 -40.17
C LYS A 285 -27.83 -1.56 -39.19
N VAL A 286 -29.02 -0.99 -39.36
CA VAL A 286 -30.22 -1.46 -38.66
C VAL A 286 -30.41 -2.95 -38.96
N GLY A 287 -30.62 -3.74 -37.90
CA GLY A 287 -30.72 -5.19 -37.95
C GLY A 287 -29.42 -5.96 -37.70
N ASP A 288 -28.26 -5.31 -37.68
CA ASP A 288 -27.01 -5.98 -37.31
C ASP A 288 -27.05 -6.47 -35.86
N VAL A 289 -26.56 -7.70 -35.62
CA VAL A 289 -26.41 -8.26 -34.26
C VAL A 289 -25.01 -7.92 -33.72
N VAL A 290 -24.97 -7.32 -32.54
CA VAL A 290 -23.79 -6.76 -31.90
C VAL A 290 -23.68 -7.18 -30.44
N ARG A 291 -22.45 -7.15 -29.92
CA ARG A 291 -22.13 -7.21 -28.49
C ARG A 291 -21.74 -5.82 -28.01
N VAL A 292 -22.02 -5.55 -26.73
CA VAL A 292 -21.72 -4.27 -26.08
C VAL A 292 -20.45 -4.41 -25.23
N SER A 293 -19.62 -3.37 -25.18
CA SER A 293 -18.43 -3.37 -24.34
C SER A 293 -18.78 -3.47 -22.84
N LYS A 294 -18.13 -4.37 -22.10
CA LYS A 294 -18.25 -4.46 -20.64
C LYS A 294 -17.50 -3.31 -19.97
N TYR A 295 -18.12 -2.70 -18.98
CA TYR A 295 -17.45 -1.71 -18.13
C TYR A 295 -16.38 -2.42 -17.28
N LYS A 296 -15.10 -2.10 -17.49
CA LYS A 296 -14.00 -2.59 -16.67
C LYS A 296 -13.80 -1.65 -15.48
N GLY A 297 -13.97 -2.16 -14.26
CA GLY A 297 -13.50 -1.46 -13.06
C GLY A 297 -11.97 -1.35 -13.02
N VAL A 298 -11.46 -0.42 -12.21
CA VAL A 298 -10.01 -0.10 -12.09
C VAL A 298 -9.14 -1.32 -11.77
N PHE A 299 -9.70 -2.34 -11.10
CA PHE A 299 -9.02 -3.58 -10.72
C PHE A 299 -9.30 -4.77 -11.65
N SER A 300 -9.90 -4.53 -12.83
CA SER A 300 -10.26 -5.61 -13.75
C SER A 300 -9.02 -6.18 -14.43
N ARG A 301 -8.80 -7.49 -14.28
CA ARG A 301 -7.64 -8.17 -14.89
C ARG A 301 -7.72 -8.15 -16.42
N GLY A 302 -6.58 -7.93 -17.08
CA GLY A 302 -6.49 -7.73 -18.53
C GLY A 302 -7.06 -8.88 -19.39
N PHE A 303 -6.98 -10.12 -18.90
CA PHE A 303 -7.47 -11.31 -19.61
C PHE A 303 -8.99 -11.49 -19.60
N THR A 304 -9.74 -10.68 -18.84
CA THR A 304 -11.21 -10.77 -18.83
C THR A 304 -11.80 -10.26 -20.15
N PRO A 305 -12.80 -10.96 -20.73
CA PRO A 305 -13.44 -10.54 -21.98
C PRO A 305 -13.98 -9.11 -21.93
N ASN A 306 -13.70 -8.33 -22.97
CA ASN A 306 -14.13 -6.92 -23.09
C ASN A 306 -15.59 -6.74 -23.52
N TRP A 307 -16.26 -7.80 -23.96
CA TRP A 307 -17.58 -7.73 -24.63
C TRP A 307 -18.64 -8.51 -23.85
N SER A 308 -19.89 -8.09 -23.97
CA SER A 308 -21.08 -8.74 -23.40
C SER A 308 -21.20 -10.18 -23.89
N ASN A 309 -21.77 -11.04 -23.04
CA ASN A 309 -22.14 -12.39 -23.46
C ASN A 309 -23.46 -12.36 -24.24
N GLU A 310 -24.37 -11.50 -23.78
CA GLU A 310 -25.64 -11.19 -24.43
C GLU A 310 -25.45 -10.50 -25.78
N LEU A 311 -26.33 -10.85 -26.71
CA LEU A 311 -26.40 -10.32 -28.07
C LEU A 311 -27.54 -9.31 -28.15
N PHE A 312 -27.31 -8.24 -28.91
CA PHE A 312 -28.28 -7.17 -29.12
C PHE A 312 -28.41 -6.86 -30.60
N LYS A 313 -29.55 -6.32 -31.00
CA LYS A 313 -29.80 -5.93 -32.38
C LYS A 313 -29.85 -4.41 -32.50
N ILE A 314 -29.33 -3.87 -33.59
CA ILE A 314 -29.41 -2.44 -33.86
C ILE A 314 -30.82 -2.09 -34.33
N ALA A 315 -31.56 -1.37 -33.50
CA ALA A 315 -32.90 -0.89 -33.81
C ALA A 315 -32.85 0.40 -34.66
N LYS A 316 -31.93 1.31 -34.35
CA LYS A 316 -31.82 2.61 -35.05
C LYS A 316 -30.40 3.18 -35.00
N ALA A 317 -29.98 3.82 -36.09
CA ALA A 317 -28.76 4.63 -36.15
C ALA A 317 -29.14 6.13 -36.13
N ASN A 318 -28.60 6.87 -35.17
CA ASN A 318 -28.84 8.31 -35.00
C ASN A 318 -27.70 9.11 -35.63
N ILE A 319 -28.04 10.11 -36.44
CA ILE A 319 -27.07 11.02 -37.08
C ILE A 319 -26.58 12.03 -36.03
N THR A 320 -25.64 11.60 -35.19
CA THR A 320 -24.95 12.42 -34.20
C THR A 320 -23.45 12.48 -34.52
N ASN A 321 -22.71 13.41 -33.92
CA ASN A 321 -21.25 13.44 -34.03
C ASN A 321 -20.60 13.27 -32.64
N PRO A 322 -20.03 12.08 -32.31
CA PRO A 322 -19.95 10.87 -33.13
C PRO A 322 -21.29 10.12 -33.26
N ALA A 323 -21.42 9.25 -34.27
CA ALA A 323 -22.64 8.48 -34.54
C ALA A 323 -23.01 7.58 -33.34
N THR A 324 -24.30 7.51 -33.04
CA THR A 324 -24.85 6.71 -31.94
C THR A 324 -25.93 5.75 -32.43
N TYR A 325 -26.09 4.64 -31.72
CA TYR A 325 -27.02 3.57 -32.05
C TYR A 325 -27.96 3.29 -30.88
N LEU A 326 -29.23 3.02 -31.19
CA LEU A 326 -30.20 2.45 -30.27
C LEU A 326 -30.24 0.94 -30.49
N LEU A 327 -30.24 0.19 -29.39
CA LEU A 327 -30.25 -1.26 -29.39
C LEU A 327 -31.58 -1.79 -28.87
N GLU A 328 -31.92 -2.99 -29.30
CA GLU A 328 -32.97 -3.84 -28.73
C GLU A 328 -32.37 -5.20 -28.36
N ASP A 329 -32.96 -5.89 -27.38
CA ASP A 329 -32.62 -7.28 -27.10
C ASP A 329 -33.15 -8.22 -28.21
N MET A 330 -32.86 -9.52 -28.09
CA MET A 330 -33.33 -10.52 -29.05
C MET A 330 -34.85 -10.77 -28.97
N GLU A 331 -35.54 -10.25 -27.96
CA GLU A 331 -37.00 -10.25 -27.80
C GLU A 331 -37.66 -8.94 -28.30
N ALA A 332 -36.90 -8.09 -29.00
CA ALA A 332 -37.33 -6.78 -29.50
C ALA A 332 -37.72 -5.76 -28.40
N LYS A 333 -37.21 -5.91 -27.18
CA LYS A 333 -37.35 -4.89 -26.13
C LYS A 333 -36.23 -3.86 -26.27
N PRO A 334 -36.55 -2.55 -26.27
CA PRO A 334 -35.55 -1.51 -26.42
C PRO A 334 -34.62 -1.44 -25.20
N ILE A 335 -33.32 -1.37 -25.46
CA ILE A 335 -32.31 -1.14 -24.43
C ILE A 335 -32.22 0.36 -24.16
N LEU A 336 -32.31 0.73 -22.88
CA LEU A 336 -32.23 2.12 -22.46
C LEU A 336 -30.84 2.69 -22.75
N GLY A 337 -30.80 3.69 -23.62
CA GLY A 337 -29.64 4.52 -23.89
C GLY A 337 -29.18 4.54 -25.34
N CYS A 338 -28.03 5.19 -25.55
CA CYS A 338 -27.42 5.36 -26.85
C CYS A 338 -25.98 4.89 -26.77
N PHE A 339 -25.59 4.03 -27.70
CA PHE A 339 -24.28 3.40 -27.72
C PHE A 339 -23.43 4.01 -28.83
N TYR A 340 -22.18 4.30 -28.52
CA TYR A 340 -21.23 4.74 -29.54
C TYR A 340 -20.71 3.57 -30.35
N GLU A 341 -20.22 3.86 -31.56
CA GLU A 341 -19.64 2.85 -32.45
C GLU A 341 -18.53 2.00 -31.78
N TYR A 342 -17.69 2.62 -30.94
CA TYR A 342 -16.59 1.94 -30.26
C TYR A 342 -17.05 1.06 -29.08
N GLU A 343 -18.30 1.22 -28.63
CA GLU A 343 -18.92 0.39 -27.57
C GLU A 343 -19.59 -0.85 -28.16
N LEU A 344 -19.56 -1.03 -29.49
CA LEU A 344 -20.24 -2.10 -30.21
C LEU A 344 -19.27 -2.97 -31.02
N GLN A 345 -19.53 -4.27 -31.03
CA GLN A 345 -18.84 -5.23 -31.90
C GLN A 345 -19.85 -6.14 -32.58
N LYS A 346 -19.87 -6.12 -33.92
CA LYS A 346 -20.69 -7.05 -34.70
C LYS A 346 -20.24 -8.50 -34.47
N THR A 347 -21.17 -9.38 -34.14
CA THR A 347 -20.89 -10.81 -33.96
C THR A 347 -20.76 -11.51 -35.31
N LYS A 348 -19.88 -12.51 -35.40
CA LYS A 348 -19.82 -13.41 -36.57
C LYS A 348 -20.88 -14.51 -36.51
N TYR A 349 -21.31 -14.86 -35.30
CA TYR A 349 -22.24 -15.94 -35.04
C TYR A 349 -23.43 -15.37 -34.25
N PRO A 350 -24.50 -14.91 -34.93
CA PRO A 350 -25.68 -14.36 -34.28
C PRO A 350 -26.56 -15.44 -33.63
N ASP A 351 -26.48 -16.68 -34.13
CA ASP A 351 -27.35 -17.79 -33.70
C ASP A 351 -26.69 -18.74 -32.69
N VAL A 352 -25.48 -18.39 -32.21
CA VAL A 352 -24.71 -19.22 -31.29
C VAL A 352 -24.71 -18.63 -29.88
N TYR A 353 -25.27 -19.40 -28.94
CA TYR A 353 -25.35 -19.05 -27.53
C TYR A 353 -24.48 -20.00 -26.69
N LEU A 354 -23.79 -19.45 -25.70
CA LEU A 354 -22.90 -20.22 -24.84
C LEU A 354 -23.69 -20.84 -23.69
N ILE A 355 -23.48 -22.13 -23.43
CA ILE A 355 -24.07 -22.84 -22.30
C ILE A 355 -23.17 -22.65 -21.09
N GLU A 356 -23.71 -22.14 -19.98
CA GLU A 356 -23.01 -22.07 -18.69
C GLU A 356 -23.01 -23.44 -18.02
N LYS A 357 -24.19 -24.06 -17.91
CA LYS A 357 -24.37 -25.33 -17.22
C LYS A 357 -25.56 -26.11 -17.76
N ILE A 358 -25.43 -27.42 -17.84
CA ILE A 358 -26.57 -28.32 -18.06
C ILE A 358 -27.22 -28.61 -16.69
N LEU A 359 -28.49 -28.22 -16.55
CA LEU A 359 -29.26 -28.36 -15.31
C LEU A 359 -29.97 -29.73 -15.22
N ARG A 360 -30.56 -30.20 -16.33
CA ARG A 360 -31.26 -31.50 -16.39
C ARG A 360 -31.03 -32.19 -17.74
N ARG A 361 -31.20 -33.50 -17.77
CA ARG A 361 -31.12 -34.33 -19.00
C ARG A 361 -32.38 -35.18 -19.09
N SER A 362 -32.99 -35.25 -20.26
CA SER A 362 -34.17 -36.09 -20.53
C SER A 362 -34.14 -36.57 -21.97
N GLY A 363 -33.98 -37.87 -22.19
CA GLY A 363 -33.89 -38.47 -23.53
C GLY A 363 -32.85 -37.78 -24.41
N ASN A 364 -33.29 -37.25 -25.56
CA ASN A 364 -32.44 -36.56 -26.53
C ASN A 364 -32.33 -35.04 -26.31
N ARG A 365 -32.88 -34.51 -25.21
CA ARG A 365 -32.84 -33.08 -24.86
C ARG A 365 -32.10 -32.83 -23.55
N VAL A 366 -31.60 -31.63 -23.38
CA VAL A 366 -30.98 -31.14 -22.15
C VAL A 366 -31.53 -29.77 -21.79
N TYR A 367 -31.81 -29.56 -20.50
CA TYR A 367 -32.24 -28.27 -19.96
C TYR A 367 -31.00 -27.50 -19.55
N VAL A 368 -30.79 -26.34 -20.13
CA VAL A 368 -29.53 -25.59 -20.00
C VAL A 368 -29.75 -24.23 -19.36
N ARG A 369 -28.73 -23.79 -18.64
CA ARG A 369 -28.53 -22.41 -18.23
C ARG A 369 -27.59 -21.74 -19.22
N TRP A 370 -28.04 -20.65 -19.82
CA TRP A 370 -27.27 -19.88 -20.79
C TRP A 370 -26.31 -18.91 -20.11
N LEU A 371 -25.09 -18.82 -20.63
CA LEU A 371 -24.04 -18.00 -20.05
C LEU A 371 -24.32 -16.51 -20.19
N GLY A 372 -24.59 -15.85 -19.07
CA GLY A 372 -24.82 -14.40 -19.00
C GLY A 372 -26.25 -13.96 -19.31
N LEU A 373 -27.21 -14.89 -19.34
CA LEU A 373 -28.64 -14.59 -19.38
C LEU A 373 -29.29 -14.92 -18.02
N PRO A 374 -30.43 -14.27 -17.67
CA PRO A 374 -31.14 -14.58 -16.44
C PRO A 374 -31.81 -15.96 -16.50
N ASP A 375 -32.13 -16.52 -15.34
CA ASP A 375 -32.71 -17.87 -15.22
C ASP A 375 -34.07 -18.02 -15.92
N SER A 376 -34.74 -16.91 -16.24
CA SER A 376 -35.97 -16.90 -17.05
C SER A 376 -35.76 -17.43 -18.47
N HIS A 377 -34.52 -17.40 -18.98
CA HIS A 377 -34.18 -17.86 -20.33
C HIS A 377 -33.77 -19.34 -20.38
N ASN A 378 -33.72 -20.02 -19.23
CA ASN A 378 -33.37 -21.43 -19.18
C ASN A 378 -34.35 -22.27 -20.02
N SER A 379 -33.82 -23.10 -20.90
CA SER A 379 -34.65 -23.80 -21.91
C SER A 379 -34.12 -25.18 -22.25
N TRP A 380 -34.99 -25.99 -22.88
CA TRP A 380 -34.62 -27.31 -23.39
C TRP A 380 -34.05 -27.19 -24.80
N VAL A 381 -32.88 -27.78 -25.03
CA VAL A 381 -32.22 -27.87 -26.34
C VAL A 381 -31.93 -29.32 -26.71
N ASN A 382 -31.91 -29.63 -28.00
CA ASN A 382 -31.55 -30.98 -28.44
C ASN A 382 -30.05 -31.20 -28.30
N LYS A 383 -29.65 -32.43 -27.96
CA LYS A 383 -28.24 -32.79 -27.83
C LYS A 383 -27.45 -32.63 -29.13
N ALA A 384 -28.10 -32.79 -30.28
CA ALA A 384 -27.50 -32.66 -31.60
C ALA A 384 -27.10 -31.20 -31.94
N ASP A 385 -27.80 -30.22 -31.36
CA ASP A 385 -27.56 -28.79 -31.60
C ASP A 385 -26.38 -28.25 -30.77
N ILE A 386 -25.85 -29.06 -29.84
CA ILE A 386 -24.74 -28.67 -28.95
C ILE A 386 -23.42 -28.97 -29.63
N ILE A 387 -22.75 -27.92 -30.08
CA ILE A 387 -21.40 -27.98 -30.61
C ILE A 387 -20.42 -28.03 -29.43
N LYS A 388 -19.69 -29.14 -29.30
CA LYS A 388 -18.58 -29.24 -28.36
C LYS A 388 -17.33 -28.68 -29.04
N THR A 389 -16.88 -27.52 -28.56
CA THR A 389 -15.55 -26.98 -28.85
C THR A 389 -14.46 -27.67 -28.05
#